data_AF-A0A378W111-F1
#
_entry.id   AF-A0A378W111-F1
#
_cell.length_a   1.000
_cell.length_b   1.000
_cell.length_c   1.000
_cell.angle_alpha   90.00
_cell.angle_beta   90.00
_cell.angle_gamma   90.00
#
_symmetry.space_group_name_H-M   'P 1'
#
loop_
_entity.id
_entity.type
_entity.pdbx_description
1 polymer ?
#
loop_
_entity_poly.entity_id
_entity_poly.type
_entity_poly.pdbx_seq_one_letter_code
_entity_poly.pdbx_strand_id
1 'polypeptide(L)'
;MDRPFFEPLGIKIAFTPVGIWIALVVVSLPFIVRAVQPVLKELSGEYEEAAATLGANRFTTFRRVLLPEITPALLTGAGMMFARATGEYGSVIFIAGSIPMISEILPLIITGKLEQFDVQGASAVALFMLLVSFVILFALNVLQWALGRRSGAKG
;
A
#
# COMPACT_ATOMS: atom_id res chain seq x y z
N MET A 1 24.93 -24.11 8.52
CA MET A 1 23.74 -23.81 7.71
C MET A 1 22.52 -24.11 8.56
N ASP A 2 21.67 -23.20 9.02
CA ASP A 2 21.54 -21.75 8.83
C ASP A 2 20.87 -21.23 10.10
N ARG A 3 21.62 -20.56 10.99
CA ARG A 3 20.99 -19.85 12.12
C ARG A 3 20.50 -18.52 11.56
N PRO A 4 19.19 -18.25 11.54
CA PRO A 4 18.69 -16.96 11.09
C PRO A 4 19.34 -15.88 11.95
N PHE A 5 19.96 -14.89 11.29
CA PHE A 5 20.82 -13.85 11.88
C PHE A 5 20.20 -13.07 13.07
N PHE A 6 18.88 -13.20 13.26
CA PHE A 6 18.07 -12.50 14.27
C PHE A 6 17.66 -13.36 15.48
N GLU A 7 17.98 -14.66 15.50
CA GLU A 7 17.73 -15.54 16.68
C GLU A 7 18.37 -15.03 17.99
N PRO A 8 19.60 -14.47 18.00
CA PRO A 8 20.24 -13.97 19.23
C PRO A 8 19.55 -12.74 19.82
N LEU A 9 18.74 -12.03 19.03
CA LEU A 9 18.02 -10.82 19.45
C LEU A 9 16.59 -11.13 19.94
N GLY A 10 16.13 -12.39 19.84
CA GLY A 10 14.77 -12.79 20.22
C GLY A 10 13.65 -12.21 19.35
N ILE A 11 13.98 -11.49 18.27
CA ILE A 11 13.01 -10.85 17.38
C ILE A 11 12.58 -11.86 16.30
N LYS A 12 11.46 -12.54 16.55
CA LYS A 12 10.81 -13.37 15.52
C LYS A 12 9.97 -12.47 14.61
N ILE A 13 10.44 -12.24 13.39
CA ILE A 13 9.69 -11.48 12.38
C ILE A 13 8.75 -12.40 11.60
N ALA A 14 9.20 -13.61 11.28
CA ALA A 14 8.35 -14.65 10.71
C ALA A 14 7.20 -15.00 11.69
N PHE A 15 6.02 -15.27 11.14
CA PHE A 15 4.81 -15.66 11.87
C PHE A 15 4.25 -14.58 12.79
N THR A 16 4.51 -13.30 12.48
CA THR A 16 3.96 -12.16 13.22
C THR A 16 3.19 -11.21 12.30
N PRO A 17 2.22 -10.45 12.82
CA PRO A 17 1.57 -9.37 12.06
C PRO A 17 2.56 -8.40 11.44
N VAL A 18 3.66 -8.11 12.14
CA VAL A 18 4.70 -7.18 11.68
C VAL A 18 5.45 -7.73 10.47
N GLY A 19 5.83 -9.01 10.49
CA GLY A 19 6.45 -9.65 9.34
C GLY A 19 5.56 -9.67 8.11
N ILE A 20 4.27 -9.95 8.29
CA ILE A 20 3.26 -9.90 7.22
C ILE A 20 3.16 -8.47 6.67
N TRP A 21 3.08 -7.46 7.54
CA TRP A 21 2.97 -6.07 7.14
C TRP A 21 4.19 -5.62 6.32
N ILE A 22 5.41 -5.97 6.75
CA ILE A 22 6.64 -5.68 6.01
C ILE A 22 6.62 -6.34 4.63
N ALA A 23 6.23 -7.61 4.55
CA ALA A 23 6.14 -8.33 3.27
C ALA A 23 5.18 -7.64 2.30
N LEU A 24 3.98 -7.29 2.78
CA LEU A 24 2.97 -6.59 1.99
C LEU A 24 3.46 -5.21 1.52
N VAL A 25 4.16 -4.46 2.39
CA VAL A 25 4.76 -3.18 2.02
C VAL A 25 5.79 -3.37 0.92
N VAL A 26 6.73 -4.30 1.07
CA VAL A 26 7.79 -4.52 0.07
C VAL A 26 7.22 -4.89 -1.30
N VAL A 27 6.24 -5.80 -1.34
CA VAL A 27 5.63 -6.25 -2.60
C VAL A 27 4.75 -5.17 -3.23
N SER A 28 4.16 -4.27 -2.44
CA SER A 28 3.16 -3.31 -2.92
C SER A 28 3.68 -1.88 -3.08
N LEU A 29 4.78 -1.51 -2.42
CA LEU A 29 5.40 -0.18 -2.51
C LEU A 29 5.77 0.25 -3.95
N PRO A 30 6.24 -0.64 -4.86
CA PRO A 30 6.57 -0.25 -6.23
C PRO A 30 5.42 0.42 -7.00
N PHE A 31 4.17 0.17 -6.60
CA PHE A 31 2.99 0.78 -7.22
C PHE A 31 2.87 2.27 -6.90
N ILE A 32 3.18 2.67 -5.66
CA ILE A 32 3.28 4.09 -5.30
C ILE A 32 4.42 4.75 -6.06
N VAL A 33 5.60 4.12 -6.07
CA VAL A 33 6.79 4.67 -6.73
C VAL A 33 6.51 4.91 -8.22
N ARG A 34 5.91 3.95 -8.92
CA ARG A 34 5.55 4.07 -10.35
C ARG A 34 4.55 5.19 -10.63
N ALA A 35 3.63 5.45 -9.70
CA ALA A 35 2.66 6.54 -9.85
C ALA A 35 3.29 7.91 -9.61
N VAL A 36 4.18 8.04 -8.62
CA VAL A 36 4.74 9.32 -8.16
C VAL A 36 5.97 9.74 -8.96
N GLN A 37 6.80 8.80 -9.40
CA GLN A 37 8.08 9.08 -10.06
C GLN A 37 7.95 9.96 -11.32
N PRO A 38 6.96 9.78 -12.22
CA PRO A 38 6.81 10.65 -13.38
C PRO A 38 6.53 12.10 -13.00
N VAL A 39 5.64 12.32 -12.01
CA VAL A 39 5.26 13.65 -11.52
C VAL A 39 6.45 14.36 -10.87
N LEU A 40 7.24 13.64 -10.08
CA LEU A 40 8.46 14.19 -9.49
C LEU A 40 9.50 14.61 -10.54
N LYS A 41 9.61 13.85 -11.64
CA LYS A 41 10.57 14.14 -12.72
C LYS A 41 10.18 15.38 -13.53
N GLU A 42 8.89 15.62 -13.69
CA GLU A 42 8.36 16.82 -14.33
C GLU A 42 8.62 18.05 -13.46
N LEU A 43 8.32 17.93 -12.17
CA LEU A 43 8.47 19.00 -11.19
C LEU A 43 9.91 19.44 -10.91
N SER A 44 10.91 18.55 -11.04
CA SER A 44 12.28 18.86 -10.65
C SER A 44 12.85 20.09 -11.36
N GLY A 45 12.43 20.37 -12.60
CA GLY A 45 12.84 21.59 -13.30
C GLY A 45 12.30 22.87 -12.64
N GLU A 46 11.01 22.91 -12.33
CA GLU A 46 10.37 24.05 -11.65
C GLU A 46 10.92 24.28 -10.24
N TYR A 47 11.27 23.21 -9.53
CA TYR A 47 11.86 23.30 -8.20
C TYR A 47 13.25 23.94 -8.19
N GLU A 48 14.09 23.65 -9.19
CA GLU A 48 15.43 24.25 -9.30
C GLU A 48 15.33 25.77 -9.53
N GLU A 49 14.41 26.20 -10.39
CA GLU A 49 14.16 27.62 -10.68
C GLU A 49 13.57 28.37 -9.46
N ALA A 50 12.62 27.75 -8.76
CA ALA A 50 12.03 28.32 -7.55
C ALA A 50 13.05 28.39 -6.39
N ALA A 51 13.89 27.37 -6.21
CA ALA A 51 14.93 27.35 -5.19
C ALA A 51 16.00 28.42 -5.43
N ALA A 52 16.36 28.68 -6.69
CA ALA A 52 17.26 29.76 -7.06
C ALA A 52 16.70 31.15 -6.72
N THR A 53 15.37 31.31 -6.70
CA THR A 53 14.71 32.60 -6.56
C THR A 53 14.22 32.90 -5.13
N LEU A 54 13.75 31.91 -4.37
CA LEU A 54 12.95 32.12 -3.15
C LEU A 54 13.65 31.78 -1.81
N GLY A 55 14.82 31.14 -1.81
CA GLY A 55 15.58 30.84 -0.58
C GLY A 55 14.84 30.00 0.47
N ALA A 56 13.74 29.34 0.10
CA ALA A 56 12.91 28.57 1.03
C ALA A 56 13.64 27.31 1.55
N ASN A 57 13.39 26.93 2.81
CA ASN A 57 13.97 25.71 3.38
C ASN A 57 13.33 24.44 2.78
N ARG A 58 14.11 23.36 2.71
CA ARG A 58 13.71 22.07 2.10
C ARG A 58 12.39 21.49 2.64
N PHE A 59 12.15 21.64 3.95
CA PHE A 59 10.94 21.12 4.58
C PHE A 59 9.68 21.90 4.17
N THR A 60 9.81 23.21 4.02
CA THR A 60 8.73 24.09 3.56
C THR A 60 8.39 23.79 2.12
N THR A 61 9.41 23.65 1.25
CA THR A 61 9.26 23.26 -0.14
C THR A 61 8.57 21.90 -0.27
N PHE A 62 9.02 20.89 0.49
CA PHE A 62 8.39 19.57 0.50
C PHE A 62 6.91 19.65 0.91
N ARG A 63 6.59 20.29 2.04
CA ARG A 63 5.24 20.25 2.60
C ARG A 63 4.23 21.12 1.84
N ARG A 64 4.65 22.28 1.34
CA ARG A 64 3.74 23.28 0.74
C ARG A 64 3.69 23.25 -0.77
N VAL A 65 4.70 22.68 -1.42
CA VAL A 65 4.79 22.65 -2.88
C VAL A 65 4.79 21.20 -3.35
N LEU A 66 5.71 20.35 -2.84
CA LEU A 66 5.89 19.00 -3.38
C LEU A 66 4.73 18.09 -3.04
N LEU A 67 4.37 18.05 -1.76
CA LEU A 67 3.36 17.16 -1.24
C LEU A 67 1.98 17.39 -1.90
N PRO A 68 1.44 18.63 -1.99
CA PRO A 68 0.18 18.87 -2.70
C PRO A 68 0.22 18.42 -4.16
N GLU A 69 1.34 18.65 -4.86
CA GLU A 69 1.46 18.35 -6.28
C GLU A 69 1.51 16.85 -6.55
N ILE A 70 2.23 16.08 -5.73
CA ILE A 70 2.26 14.61 -5.84
C ILE A 70 1.06 13.92 -5.18
N THR A 71 0.21 14.64 -4.43
CA THR A 71 -0.93 14.04 -3.71
C THR A 71 -1.89 13.25 -4.62
N PRO A 72 -2.31 13.76 -5.79
CA PRO A 72 -3.16 13.01 -6.71
C PRO A 72 -2.50 11.69 -7.14
N ALA A 73 -1.21 11.72 -7.49
CA ALA A 73 -0.44 10.53 -7.86
C ALA A 73 -0.25 9.55 -6.70
N LEU A 74 -0.04 10.06 -5.48
CA LEU A 74 0.02 9.25 -4.27
C LEU A 74 -1.29 8.49 -4.03
N LEU A 75 -2.45 9.13 -4.24
CA LEU A 75 -3.75 8.47 -4.08
C LEU A 75 -3.99 7.38 -5.13
N THR A 76 -3.63 7.64 -6.39
CA THR A 76 -3.66 6.64 -7.46
C THR A 76 -2.77 5.45 -7.12
N GLY A 77 -1.52 5.73 -6.72
CA GLY A 77 -0.55 4.72 -6.30
C GLY A 77 -1.02 3.93 -5.08
N ALA A 78 -1.67 4.58 -4.11
CA ALA A 78 -2.24 3.94 -2.93
C ALA A 78 -3.37 2.97 -3.28
N GLY A 79 -4.24 3.33 -4.23
CA GLY A 79 -5.28 2.43 -4.73
C GLY A 79 -4.70 1.18 -5.39
N MET A 80 -3.66 1.35 -6.22
CA MET A 80 -2.96 0.23 -6.86
C MET A 80 -2.22 -0.64 -5.84
N MET A 81 -1.53 -0.02 -4.88
CA MET A 81 -0.86 -0.71 -3.77
C MET A 81 -1.87 -1.53 -2.96
N PHE A 82 -3.03 -0.95 -2.63
CA PHE A 82 -4.08 -1.63 -1.88
C PHE A 82 -4.65 -2.83 -2.64
N ALA A 83 -4.96 -2.66 -3.94
CA ALA A 83 -5.42 -3.76 -4.79
C ALA A 83 -4.38 -4.89 -4.84
N ARG A 84 -3.10 -4.54 -4.97
CA ARG A 84 -1.99 -5.51 -4.96
C ARG A 84 -1.89 -6.25 -3.64
N ALA A 85 -1.92 -5.54 -2.51
CA ALA A 85 -1.77 -6.10 -1.18
C ALA A 85 -2.93 -7.03 -0.82
N THR A 86 -4.16 -6.66 -1.18
CA THR A 86 -5.36 -7.46 -0.90
C THR A 86 -5.36 -8.78 -1.66
N GLY A 87 -4.86 -8.77 -2.91
CA GLY A 87 -4.72 -9.97 -3.71
C GLY A 87 -3.48 -10.80 -3.38
N GLU A 88 -2.67 -10.40 -2.40
CA GLU A 88 -1.43 -11.11 -2.10
C GLU A 88 -1.65 -12.32 -1.20
N TYR A 89 -1.33 -13.49 -1.75
CA TYR A 89 -1.30 -14.77 -1.04
C TYR A 89 0.10 -15.40 -1.04
N GLY A 90 0.79 -15.35 -2.18
CA GLY A 90 1.97 -16.17 -2.47
C GLY A 90 3.20 -15.87 -1.61
N SER A 91 3.51 -14.60 -1.32
CA SER A 91 4.61 -14.25 -0.40
C SER A 91 4.20 -14.33 1.07
N VAL A 92 2.92 -14.08 1.36
CA VAL A 92 2.43 -13.98 2.74
C VAL A 92 2.25 -15.36 3.36
N ILE A 93 1.87 -16.40 2.60
CA ILE A 93 1.73 -17.76 3.15
C ILE A 93 3.01 -18.28 3.82
N PHE A 94 4.18 -17.96 3.26
CA PHE A 94 5.46 -18.39 3.80
C PHE A 94 5.87 -17.62 5.07
N ILE A 95 5.22 -16.49 5.35
CA ILE A 95 5.53 -15.61 6.49
C ILE A 95 4.44 -15.65 7.56
N ALA A 96 3.19 -15.89 7.18
CA ALA A 96 2.02 -15.82 8.05
C ALA A 96 1.91 -17.05 8.97
N GLY A 97 2.27 -18.26 8.54
CA GLY A 97 2.21 -19.46 9.41
C GLY A 97 0.82 -19.82 9.94
N SER A 98 -0.23 -19.10 9.50
CA SER A 98 -1.65 -19.35 9.78
C SER A 98 -1.98 -19.55 11.27
N ILE A 99 -1.32 -18.81 12.17
CA ILE A 99 -1.62 -18.90 13.60
C ILE A 99 -2.91 -18.12 13.86
N PRO A 100 -4.00 -18.78 14.30
CA PRO A 100 -5.29 -18.13 14.48
C PRO A 100 -5.17 -16.91 15.39
N MET A 101 -5.81 -15.80 14.99
CA MET A 101 -5.81 -14.52 15.71
C MET A 101 -4.44 -13.83 15.89
N ILE A 102 -3.35 -14.37 15.35
CA ILE A 102 -2.01 -13.78 15.46
C ILE A 102 -1.48 -13.40 14.09
N SER A 103 -1.40 -14.37 13.19
CA SER A 103 -0.72 -14.20 11.90
C SER A 103 -1.55 -14.79 10.77
N GLU A 104 -2.87 -14.80 10.97
CA GLU A 104 -3.85 -15.23 10.00
C GLU A 104 -4.21 -14.08 9.06
N ILE A 105 -4.33 -14.39 7.76
CA ILE A 105 -4.81 -13.45 6.74
C ILE A 105 -6.04 -14.03 6.06
N LEU A 106 -6.95 -13.17 5.61
CA LEU A 106 -8.21 -13.59 4.99
C LEU A 106 -8.03 -14.59 3.83
N PRO A 107 -7.04 -14.44 2.93
CA PRO A 107 -6.75 -15.46 1.92
C PRO A 107 -6.45 -16.85 2.48
N LEU A 108 -5.75 -16.98 3.62
CA LEU A 108 -5.49 -18.27 4.27
C LEU A 108 -6.76 -18.88 4.86
N ILE A 109 -7.68 -18.04 5.35
CA ILE A 109 -8.99 -18.49 5.81
C ILE A 109 -9.79 -19.06 4.63
N ILE A 110 -9.77 -18.40 3.47
CA ILE A 110 -10.44 -18.87 2.26
C ILE A 110 -9.90 -20.24 1.85
N THR A 111 -8.57 -20.39 1.78
CA THR A 111 -7.96 -21.67 1.38
C THR A 111 -8.25 -22.77 2.40
N GLY A 112 -8.12 -22.50 3.69
CA GLY A 112 -8.43 -23.47 4.74
C GLY A 112 -9.90 -23.93 4.73
N LYS A 113 -10.84 -23.02 4.42
CA LYS A 113 -12.25 -23.39 4.24
C LYS A 113 -12.51 -24.23 2.99
N LEU A 114 -11.84 -23.92 1.89
CA LEU A 114 -11.93 -24.72 0.66
C LEU A 114 -11.37 -26.14 0.87
N GLU A 115 -10.26 -26.28 1.61
CA GLU A 115 -9.68 -27.57 2.00
C GLU A 115 -10.63 -28.40 2.88
N GLN A 116 -11.46 -27.74 3.68
CA GLN A 116 -12.50 -28.37 4.50
C GLN A 116 -13.81 -28.61 3.74
N PHE A 117 -13.84 -28.39 2.42
CA PHE A 117 -15.03 -28.43 1.57
C PHE A 117 -16.15 -27.44 1.98
N ASP A 118 -15.84 -26.44 2.82
CA ASP A 118 -16.74 -25.36 3.20
C ASP A 118 -16.72 -24.23 2.16
N VAL A 119 -17.27 -24.51 0.99
CA VAL A 119 -17.36 -23.54 -0.12
C VAL A 119 -18.21 -22.32 0.26
N GLN A 120 -19.25 -22.52 1.07
CA GLN A 120 -20.12 -21.45 1.52
C GLN A 120 -19.39 -20.46 2.42
N GLY A 121 -18.63 -20.95 3.42
CA GLY A 121 -17.82 -20.10 4.27
C GLY A 121 -16.69 -19.42 3.51
N ALA A 122 -16.03 -20.12 2.57
CA ALA A 122 -14.99 -19.51 1.73
C ALA A 122 -15.55 -18.35 0.89
N SER A 123 -16.74 -18.54 0.30
CA SER A 123 -17.43 -17.52 -0.47
C SER A 123 -17.85 -16.32 0.37
N ALA A 124 -18.28 -16.54 1.62
CA ALA A 124 -18.64 -15.46 2.54
C ALA A 124 -17.44 -14.57 2.87
N VAL A 125 -16.27 -15.17 3.15
CA VAL A 125 -15.03 -14.41 3.41
C VAL A 125 -14.56 -13.67 2.15
N ALA A 126 -14.62 -14.30 0.98
CA ALA A 126 -14.27 -13.67 -0.28
C ALA A 126 -15.19 -12.48 -0.62
N LEU A 127 -16.50 -12.61 -0.39
CA LEU A 127 -17.46 -11.52 -0.58
C LEU A 127 -17.21 -10.36 0.39
N PHE A 128 -16.90 -10.67 1.65
CA PHE A 128 -16.51 -9.65 2.62
C PHE A 128 -15.27 -8.87 2.16
N MET A 129 -14.21 -9.57 1.72
CA MET A 129 -13.02 -8.93 1.17
C MET A 129 -13.35 -8.06 -0.05
N LEU A 130 -14.20 -8.55 -0.96
CA LEU A 130 -14.63 -7.81 -2.15
C LEU A 130 -15.34 -6.52 -1.75
N LEU A 131 -16.29 -6.57 -0.82
CA LEU A 131 -17.05 -5.38 -0.38
C LEU A 131 -16.13 -4.36 0.29
N VAL A 132 -15.25 -4.80 1.20
CA VAL A 132 -14.27 -3.91 1.85
C VAL A 132 -13.36 -3.26 0.81
N SER A 133 -12.87 -4.05 -0.15
CA SER A 133 -11.99 -3.56 -1.20
C SER A 133 -12.71 -2.54 -2.09
N PHE A 134 -13.95 -2.84 -2.46
CA PHE A 134 -14.78 -1.94 -3.23
C PHE A 134 -14.99 -0.61 -2.51
N VAL A 135 -15.36 -0.64 -1.22
CA VAL A 135 -15.56 0.58 -0.41
C VAL A 135 -14.28 1.42 -0.34
N ILE A 136 -13.13 0.80 -0.10
CA ILE A 136 -11.84 1.51 -0.02
C ILE A 136 -11.46 2.11 -1.37
N LEU A 137 -11.51 1.33 -2.45
CA LEU A 137 -11.18 1.81 -3.79
C LEU A 137 -12.17 2.89 -4.26
N PHE A 138 -13.45 2.75 -3.95
CA PHE A 138 -14.47 3.74 -4.24
C PHE A 138 -14.20 5.04 -3.48
N ALA A 139 -13.89 4.97 -2.18
CA ALA A 139 -13.53 6.14 -1.39
C ALA A 139 -12.27 6.84 -1.92
N LEU A 140 -11.24 6.07 -2.30
CA LEU A 140 -10.04 6.62 -2.94
C LEU A 140 -10.35 7.27 -4.28
N ASN A 141 -11.24 6.69 -5.09
CA ASN A 141 -11.66 7.25 -6.37
C ASN A 141 -12.43 8.56 -6.20
N VAL A 142 -13.38 8.61 -5.26
CA VAL A 142 -14.14 9.82 -4.92
C VAL A 142 -13.21 10.93 -4.40
N LEU A 143 -12.24 10.57 -3.54
CA LEU A 143 -11.25 11.52 -3.03
C LEU A 143 -10.36 12.08 -4.15
N GLN A 144 -9.88 11.22 -5.06
CA GLN A 144 -9.11 11.64 -6.23
C GLN A 144 -9.91 12.63 -7.09
N TRP A 145 -11.17 12.31 -7.37
CA TRP A 145 -12.05 13.18 -8.16
C TRP A 145 -12.31 14.54 -7.47
N ALA A 146 -12.55 14.54 -6.16
CA ALA A 146 -12.74 15.76 -5.38
C ALA A 146 -11.49 16.66 -5.37
N LEU A 147 -10.30 16.07 -5.29
CA LEU A 147 -9.03 16.80 -5.31
C LEU A 147 -8.65 17.27 -6.73
N GLY A 148 -8.89 16.46 -7.76
CA GLY A 148 -8.62 16.80 -9.16
C GLY A 148 -9.46 17.98 -9.67
N ARG A 149 -10.69 18.13 -9.17
CA ARG A 149 -11.55 19.30 -9.44
C ARG A 149 -10.94 20.64 -8.98
N ARG A 150 -10.01 20.62 -8.01
CA ARG A 150 -9.33 21.85 -7.55
C ARG A 150 -8.16 22.26 -8.47
N SER A 151 -7.54 21.32 -9.20
CA SER A 151 -6.51 21.66 -10.19
C SER A 151 -7.10 22.12 -11.53
N GLY A 152 -8.26 21.58 -11.94
CA GLY A 152 -8.93 21.99 -13.19
C GLY A 152 -9.57 23.39 -13.18
N ALA A 153 -9.63 24.07 -12.03
CA ALA A 153 -10.17 25.44 -11.91
C ALA A 153 -9.08 26.53 -12.00
N LYS A 154 -7.83 26.16 -12.29
CA LYS A 154 -6.69 27.08 -12.49
C LYS A 154 -6.18 27.12 -13.93
N GLY A 155 -6.88 26.47 -14.87
CA GLY A 155 -6.61 26.53 -16.31
C GLY A 155 -7.44 27.61 -16.99
#